data_AF-A0A7Y5D8N7-F1
#
_entry.id   AF-A0A7Y5D8N7-F1
#
_cell.length_a   1.000
_cell.length_b   1.000
_cell.length_c   1.000
_cell.angle_alpha   90.00
_cell.angle_beta   90.00
_cell.angle_gamma   90.00
#
_symmetry.space_group_name_H-M   'P 1'
#
loop_
_entity.id
_entity.type
_entity.pdbx_description
1 polymer ?
#
loop_
_entity_poly.entity_id
_entity_poly.type
_entity_poly.pdbx_seq_one_letter_code
_entity_poly.pdbx_strand_id
1 'polypeptide(L)'
;MCPIDPAGAHADLLDFLRERLERGNDCLLAGNARGAIVYYDSALASFHPNSQIPVLQPTYRALWTNKALAHQQLREMVKSQEATMFANSLPLSG
;
A
#
# COMPACT_ATOMS: atom_id res chain seq x y z
N MET A 1 -6.73 -16.90 27.12
CA MET A 1 -6.25 -15.93 26.12
C MET A 1 -4.89 -16.38 25.64
N CYS A 2 -4.77 -16.83 24.38
CA CYS A 2 -3.45 -17.08 23.79
C CYS A 2 -2.77 -15.72 23.54
N PRO A 3 -1.47 -15.56 23.86
CA PRO A 3 -0.74 -14.35 23.47
C PRO A 3 -0.70 -14.31 21.94
N ILE A 4 -1.14 -13.20 21.37
CA ILE A 4 -1.02 -12.94 19.93
C ILE A 4 0.48 -12.80 19.69
N ASP A 5 1.09 -13.77 19.02
CA ASP A 5 2.50 -13.68 18.63
C ASP A 5 2.64 -12.48 17.68
N PRO A 6 3.38 -11.42 18.06
CA PRO A 6 3.55 -10.26 17.21
C PRO A 6 4.20 -10.62 15.87
N ALA A 7 5.00 -11.69 15.80
CA ALA A 7 5.57 -12.17 14.54
C ALA A 7 4.50 -12.74 13.61
N GLY A 8 3.53 -13.49 14.14
CA GLY A 8 2.39 -14.03 13.39
C GLY A 8 1.48 -12.93 12.86
N ALA A 9 1.16 -11.94 13.69
CA ALA A 9 0.34 -10.79 13.28
C ALA A 9 1.01 -9.97 12.17
N HIS A 10 2.35 -9.84 12.15
CA HIS A 10 3.07 -9.17 11.08
C HIS A 10 3.06 -9.98 9.77
N ALA A 11 3.09 -11.31 9.85
CA ALA A 11 3.00 -12.19 8.68
C ALA A 11 1.61 -12.10 8.03
N ASP A 12 0.55 -12.20 8.84
CA ASP A 12 -0.84 -12.06 8.36
C ASP A 12 -1.08 -10.69 7.71
N LEU A 13 -0.53 -9.63 8.34
CA LEU A 13 -0.59 -8.29 7.77
C LEU A 13 0.17 -8.20 6.45
N LEU A 14 1.39 -8.74 6.37
CA LEU A 14 2.18 -8.74 5.14
C LEU A 14 1.45 -9.44 4.00
N ASP A 15 0.85 -10.59 4.26
CA ASP A 15 0.10 -11.37 3.26
C ASP A 15 -1.14 -10.61 2.81
N PHE A 16 -1.87 -9.97 3.74
CA PHE A 16 -2.99 -9.09 3.40
C PHE A 16 -2.56 -7.93 2.49
N LEU A 17 -1.46 -7.24 2.83
CA LEU A 17 -0.97 -6.12 2.02
C LEU A 17 -0.56 -6.57 0.62
N ARG A 18 0.07 -7.74 0.49
CA ARG A 18 0.47 -8.32 -0.79
C ARG A 18 -0.73 -8.69 -1.65
N GLU A 19 -1.73 -9.33 -1.06
CA GLU A 19 -3.00 -9.67 -1.73
C GLU A 19 -3.66 -8.41 -2.32
N ARG A 20 -3.73 -7.35 -1.52
CA ARG A 20 -4.32 -6.07 -1.97
C ARG A 20 -3.48 -5.37 -3.01
N LEU A 21 -2.16 -5.40 -2.88
CA LEU A 21 -1.25 -4.86 -3.88
C LEU A 21 -1.43 -5.57 -5.22
N GLU A 22 -1.47 -6.90 -5.23
CA GLU A 22 -1.65 -7.71 -6.43
C GLU A 22 -2.98 -7.41 -7.12
N ARG A 23 -4.11 -7.46 -6.40
CA ARG A 23 -5.43 -7.14 -6.97
C ARG A 23 -5.54 -5.71 -7.47
N GLY A 24 -4.91 -4.77 -6.78
CA GLY A 24 -4.83 -3.38 -7.21
C GLY A 24 -4.05 -3.25 -8.52
N ASN A 25 -2.94 -3.96 -8.65
CA ASN A 25 -2.12 -3.98 -9.88
C ASN A 25 -2.90 -4.57 -11.05
N ASP A 26 -3.62 -5.66 -10.84
CA ASP A 26 -4.48 -6.27 -11.87
C ASP A 26 -5.54 -5.28 -12.36
N CYS A 27 -6.19 -4.56 -11.43
CA CYS A 27 -7.14 -3.51 -11.80
C CYS A 27 -6.46 -2.39 -12.61
N LEU A 28 -5.26 -1.97 -12.21
CA LEU A 28 -4.52 -0.90 -12.88
C LEU A 28 -4.11 -1.32 -14.31
N LEU A 29 -3.66 -2.56 -14.49
CA LEU A 29 -3.31 -3.14 -15.78
C LEU A 29 -4.54 -3.30 -16.68
N ALA A 30 -5.70 -3.60 -16.11
CA ALA A 30 -6.98 -3.64 -16.81
C ALA A 30 -7.55 -2.25 -17.14
N GLY A 31 -6.86 -1.16 -16.81
CA GLY A 31 -7.32 0.22 -17.01
C GLY A 31 -8.38 0.68 -16.01
N ASN A 32 -8.68 -0.12 -14.98
CA ASN A 32 -9.59 0.22 -13.90
C ASN A 32 -8.83 0.89 -12.74
N ALA A 33 -8.32 2.10 -12.99
CA ALA A 33 -7.60 2.87 -11.98
C ALA A 33 -8.44 3.14 -10.72
N ARG A 34 -9.76 3.31 -10.85
CA ARG A 34 -10.64 3.54 -9.69
C ARG A 34 -10.77 2.29 -8.82
N GLY A 35 -10.91 1.11 -9.43
CA GLY A 35 -10.88 -0.16 -8.72
C GLY A 35 -9.54 -0.42 -8.05
N ALA A 36 -8.43 -0.08 -8.72
CA ALA A 36 -7.09 -0.20 -8.15
C ALA A 36 -6.95 0.60 -6.85
N ILE A 37 -7.41 1.85 -6.85
CA ILE A 37 -7.38 2.73 -5.66
C ILE A 37 -8.13 2.12 -4.47
N VAL A 38 -9.27 1.45 -4.69
CA VAL A 38 -10.01 0.79 -3.59
C VAL A 38 -9.16 -0.27 -2.89
N TYR A 39 -8.42 -1.08 -3.66
CA TYR A 39 -7.53 -2.08 -3.08
C TYR A 39 -6.36 -1.43 -2.33
N TYR A 40 -5.71 -0.43 -2.93
CA TYR A 40 -4.61 0.27 -2.26
C TYR A 40 -5.06 0.98 -0.98
N ASP A 41 -6.20 1.68 -1.00
CA ASP A 41 -6.75 2.36 0.18
C ASP A 41 -7.08 1.37 1.30
N SER A 42 -7.66 0.22 0.96
CA SER A 42 -7.95 -0.83 1.95
C SER A 42 -6.68 -1.35 2.63
N ALA A 43 -5.59 -1.53 1.87
CA ALA A 43 -4.30 -1.98 2.40
C ALA A 43 -3.66 -0.91 3.28
N LEU A 44 -3.69 0.34 2.82
CA LEU A 44 -3.09 1.49 3.52
C LEU A 44 -3.85 1.84 4.80
N ALA A 45 -5.17 1.60 4.87
CA ALA A 45 -5.96 1.79 6.08
C ALA A 45 -5.57 0.81 7.21
N SER A 46 -5.04 -0.36 6.86
CA SER A 46 -4.52 -1.33 7.83
C SER A 46 -3.11 -1.00 8.33
N PHE A 47 -2.48 0.07 7.81
CA PHE A 47 -1.18 0.52 8.26
C PHE A 47 -1.27 1.67 9.24
N HIS A 48 -0.46 1.59 10.29
CA HIS A 48 -0.16 2.74 11.11
C HIS A 48 1.23 3.29 10.73
N PRO A 49 1.39 4.58 10.41
CA PRO A 49 2.68 5.18 10.05
C PRO A 49 3.78 4.98 11.11
N ASN A 50 3.38 4.78 12.37
CA ASN A 50 4.29 4.51 13.49
C ASN A 50 4.71 3.05 13.60
N SER A 51 4.14 2.15 12.80
CA SER A 51 4.56 0.76 12.70
C SER A 51 5.87 0.71 11.92
N GLN A 52 6.98 0.94 12.62
CA GLN A 52 8.34 0.71 12.12
C GLN A 52 8.62 -0.80 11.99
N ILE A 53 7.83 -1.49 11.16
CA ILE A 53 8.03 -2.90 10.85
C ILE A 53 8.78 -2.97 9.52
N PRO A 54 10.11 -3.20 9.51
CA PRO A 54 10.93 -3.03 8.32
C PRO A 54 10.48 -3.93 7.16
N VAL A 55 10.00 -5.14 7.47
CA VAL A 55 9.55 -6.10 6.45
C VAL A 55 8.32 -5.64 5.65
N LEU A 56 7.52 -4.72 6.20
CA LEU A 56 6.33 -4.20 5.51
C LEU A 56 6.63 -2.97 4.64
N GLN A 57 7.72 -2.26 4.92
CA GLN A 57 8.07 -0.98 4.27
C GLN A 57 8.12 -1.07 2.73
N PRO A 58 8.71 -2.12 2.12
CA PRO A 58 8.72 -2.24 0.66
C PRO A 58 7.31 -2.34 0.07
N THR A 59 6.44 -3.14 0.69
CA THR A 59 5.05 -3.33 0.25
C THR A 59 4.27 -2.03 0.40
N TYR A 60 4.46 -1.28 1.50
CA TYR A 60 3.82 0.01 1.69
C TYR A 60 4.26 1.07 0.69
N ARG A 61 5.55 1.13 0.37
CA ARG A 61 6.05 2.01 -0.68
C ARG A 61 5.39 1.67 -2.01
N ALA A 62 5.32 0.39 -2.38
CA ALA A 62 4.68 -0.05 -3.60
C ALA A 62 3.20 0.34 -3.66
N LEU A 63 2.44 0.18 -2.55
CA LEU A 63 1.04 0.60 -2.46
C LEU A 63 0.86 2.10 -2.73
N TRP A 64 1.66 2.96 -2.09
CA TRP A 64 1.60 4.41 -2.33
C TRP A 64 2.02 4.81 -3.75
N THR A 65 3.09 4.20 -4.27
CA THR A 65 3.55 4.43 -5.64
C THR A 65 2.47 4.05 -6.66
N ASN A 66 1.85 2.88 -6.50
CA ASN A 66 0.84 2.42 -7.45
C ASN A 66 -0.49 3.18 -7.32
N LYS A 67 -0.83 3.64 -6.11
CA LYS A 67 -1.92 4.61 -5.91
C LYS A 67 -1.63 5.95 -6.60
N ALA A 68 -0.40 6.44 -6.56
CA ALA A 68 -0.01 7.66 -7.28
C ALA A 68 -0.19 7.49 -8.79
N LEU A 69 0.22 6.35 -9.36
CA LEU A 69 0.02 6.00 -10.77
C LEU A 69 -1.47 5.91 -11.15
N ALA A 70 -2.29 5.28 -10.30
CA ALA A 70 -3.73 5.21 -10.51
C ALA A 70 -4.37 6.61 -10.57
N HIS A 71 -3.98 7.52 -9.68
CA HIS A 71 -4.44 8.91 -9.73
C HIS A 71 -3.94 9.66 -10.97
N GLN A 72 -2.74 9.35 -11.50
CA GLN A 72 -2.27 9.91 -12.77
C GLN A 72 -3.15 9.48 -13.94
N GLN A 73 -3.51 8.19 -14.02
CA GLN A 73 -4.40 7.68 -15.07
C GLN A 73 -5.79 8.36 -15.01
N LEU A 74 -6.27 8.70 -13.81
CA LEU A 74 -7.51 9.44 -13.61
C LEU A 74 -7.38 10.97 -13.78
N ARG A 75 -6.16 11.48 -14.06
CA ARG A 75 -5.83 12.92 -14.09
C ARG A 75 -6.08 13.66 -12.77
N GLU A 76 -6.13 12.95 -11.64
CA GLU A 76 -6.26 13.51 -10.30
C GLU A 76 -4.87 13.93 -9.75
N MET A 77 -4.27 14.96 -10.35
CA MET A 77 -2.85 15.30 -10.14
C MET A 77 -2.48 15.63 -8.69
N VAL A 78 -3.36 16.32 -7.95
CA VAL A 78 -3.12 16.65 -6.54
C VAL A 78 -2.97 15.38 -5.70
N LYS A 79 -3.92 14.43 -5.85
CA LYS A 79 -3.88 13.15 -5.13
C LYS A 79 -2.69 12.28 -5.53
N SER A 80 -2.28 12.35 -6.79
CA SER A 80 -1.07 11.66 -7.26
C SER A 80 0.18 12.19 -6.57
N GLN A 81 0.31 13.52 -6.46
CA GLN A 81 1.43 14.17 -5.78
C GLN A 81 1.44 13.82 -4.29
N GLU A 82 0.28 13.87 -3.62
CA GLU A 82 0.15 13.46 -2.21
C GLU A 82 0.61 12.02 -2.01
N ALA A 83 0.14 11.08 -2.82
CA ALA A 83 0.55 9.67 -2.74
C ALA A 83 2.06 9.49 -2.99
N THR A 84 2.64 10.26 -3.92
CA THR A 84 4.09 10.26 -4.17
C THR A 84 4.86 10.78 -2.96
N MET A 85 4.38 11.84 -2.31
CA MET A 85 4.99 12.37 -1.10
C MET A 85 5.01 11.34 0.03
N PHE A 86 3.91 10.61 0.24
CA PHE A 86 3.86 9.53 1.22
C PHE A 86 4.79 8.37 0.88
N ALA A 87 4.89 7.96 -0.39
CA ALA A 87 5.84 6.93 -0.80
C ALA A 87 7.28 7.35 -0.47
N ASN A 88 7.63 8.60 -0.73
CA ASN A 88 8.97 9.14 -0.51
C ASN A 88 9.29 9.40 0.98
N SER A 89 8.29 9.61 1.83
CA SER A 89 8.50 9.79 3.27
C SER A 89 8.83 8.49 4.01
N LEU A 90 8.56 7.33 3.41
CA LEU A 90 8.95 6.05 3.99
C LEU A 90 10.48 5.89 3.97
N PRO A 91 11.08 5.25 4.99
CA PRO A 91 12.51 4.97 4.99
C PRO A 91 12.89 4.06 3.81
N LEU A 92 14.05 4.32 3.21
CA LEU A 92 14.65 3.38 2.25
C LEU A 92 15.03 2.12 3.03
N SER A 93 14.65 0.96 2.52
CA SER A 93 15.12 -0.32 3.06
C SER A 93 16.65 -0.33 2.92
N GLY A 94 17.36 -0.18 4.04
CA GLY A 94 18.82 -0.32 4.13
C GLY A 94 19.22 -1.76 4.35
#